data_AF-A0A6A1UMF4-F1
#
_entry.id   AF-A0A6A1UMF4-F1
#
_cell.length_a   1.000
_cell.length_b   1.000
_cell.length_c   1.000
_cell.angle_alpha   90.00
_cell.angle_beta   90.00
_cell.angle_gamma   90.00
#
_symmetry.space_group_name_H-M   'P 1'
#
loop_
_entity.id
_entity.type
_entity.pdbx_description
1 polymer ?
#
loop_
_entity_poly.entity_id
_entity_poly.type
_entity_poly.pdbx_seq_one_letter_code
_entity_poly.pdbx_strand_id
1 'polypeptide(L)'
;MVQEIVSGTAWRWPDSAFWRDIELQTPPCFHPWPNRADSLLWLSSLNGEFSVASAYSSLKPSRRKVPWSDIIWGPSHIPRFSFIVWLTLKERLTTKMYLRSRGLGIDNRCVLCSDGEEDDEHLFFKCPFSQRIWIILLDRCGVARNLVVWKDVVGWMSRRV
;
A
#
# COMPACT_ATOMS: atom_id res chain seq x y z
N MET A 1 29.69 34.26 -1.32
CA MET A 1 30.10 32.86 -1.56
C MET A 1 30.18 32.13 -0.20
N VAL A 2 29.99 30.80 -0.09
CA VAL A 2 29.94 30.10 1.24
C VAL A 2 31.17 30.38 2.12
N GLN A 3 32.34 30.60 1.52
CA GLN A 3 33.56 31.02 2.21
C GLN A 3 33.46 32.33 3.03
N GLU A 4 32.53 33.23 2.69
CA GLU A 4 32.34 34.52 3.39
C GLU A 4 31.59 34.36 4.72
N ILE A 5 30.86 33.26 4.88
CA ILE A 5 30.02 32.97 6.05
C ILE A 5 30.59 31.85 6.92
N VAL A 6 31.85 31.46 6.71
CA VAL A 6 32.57 30.46 7.52
C VAL A 6 33.69 31.14 8.30
N SER A 7 33.73 30.92 9.62
CA SER A 7 34.76 31.46 10.51
C SER A 7 35.33 30.36 11.37
N GLY A 8 36.35 29.67 10.85
CA GLY A 8 36.96 28.52 11.54
C GLY A 8 35.98 27.36 11.63
N THR A 9 35.46 27.09 12.83
CA THR A 9 34.51 25.99 13.11
C THR A 9 33.07 26.45 13.30
N ALA A 10 32.78 27.73 13.02
CA ALA A 10 31.46 28.32 13.21
C ALA A 10 30.95 28.99 11.93
N TRP A 11 29.64 29.01 11.78
CA TRP A 11 28.97 29.82 10.78
C TRP A 11 28.96 31.29 11.22
N ARG A 12 29.12 32.21 10.28
CA ARG A 12 28.90 33.66 10.45
C ARG A 12 27.72 34.04 9.58
N TRP A 13 26.52 33.71 10.05
CA TRP A 13 25.31 34.08 9.33
C TRP A 13 25.05 35.59 9.43
N PRO A 14 24.35 36.19 8.45
CA PRO A 14 23.87 37.56 8.55
C PRO A 14 22.98 37.77 9.77
N ASP A 15 23.04 38.95 10.38
CA ASP A 15 22.31 39.22 11.61
C ASP A 15 20.80 39.42 11.33
N SER A 16 20.05 38.31 11.35
CA SER A 16 18.59 38.29 11.19
C SER A 16 17.98 37.17 12.04
N ALA A 17 16.71 37.32 12.41
CA ALA A 17 15.98 36.32 13.19
C ALA A 17 15.96 34.94 12.49
N PHE A 18 15.79 34.94 11.16
CA PHE A 18 15.79 33.73 10.35
C PHE A 18 17.09 32.92 10.48
N TRP A 19 18.23 33.60 10.46
CA TRP A 19 19.53 32.93 10.50
C TRP A 19 19.90 32.40 11.88
N ARG A 20 19.50 33.10 12.95
CA ARG A 20 19.68 32.62 14.32
C ARG A 20 18.93 31.32 14.59
N ASP A 21 17.72 31.19 14.06
CA ASP A 21 16.94 29.96 14.20
C ASP A 21 17.59 28.78 13.48
N ILE A 22 18.14 29.01 12.29
CA ILE A 22 18.90 27.99 11.55
C ILE A 22 20.13 27.55 12.37
N GLU A 23 20.90 28.48 12.92
CA GLU A 23 22.10 28.16 13.70
C GLU A 23 21.76 27.33 14.94
N LEU A 24 20.70 27.68 15.68
CA LEU A 24 20.24 26.93 16.86
C LEU A 24 19.74 25.52 16.51
N GLN A 25 19.19 25.33 15.31
CA GLN A 25 18.69 24.03 14.85
C GLN A 25 19.75 23.21 14.11
N THR A 26 20.91 23.80 13.78
CA THR A 26 21.96 23.13 13.03
C THR A 26 22.62 22.07 13.91
N PRO A 27 22.56 20.78 13.54
CA PRO A 27 23.24 19.74 14.30
C PRO A 27 24.76 19.98 14.30
N PRO A 28 25.50 19.58 15.36
CA PRO A 28 26.95 19.76 15.43
C PRO A 28 27.71 19.14 14.25
N CYS A 29 27.12 18.14 13.58
CA CYS A 29 27.70 17.51 12.40
C CYS A 29 27.65 18.34 11.11
N PHE A 30 26.92 19.46 11.11
CA PHE A 30 26.83 20.42 10.00
C PHE A 30 27.63 21.71 10.27
N HIS A 31 28.42 21.76 11.34
CA HIS A 31 29.34 22.86 11.56
C HIS A 31 30.52 22.76 10.59
N PRO A 32 31.03 23.90 10.08
CA PRO A 32 32.12 23.87 9.12
C PRO A 32 33.38 23.32 9.78
N TRP A 33 34.09 22.45 9.06
CA TRP A 33 35.37 21.92 9.49
C TRP A 33 36.42 22.24 8.43
N PRO A 34 37.40 23.12 8.71
CA PRO A 34 38.30 23.66 7.70
C PRO A 34 39.19 22.60 7.02
N ASN A 35 39.38 21.44 7.67
CA ASN A 35 40.22 20.34 7.17
C ASN A 35 39.42 19.09 6.81
N ARG A 36 38.10 19.18 6.66
CA ARG A 36 37.23 18.04 6.28
C ARG A 36 36.57 18.35 4.94
N ALA A 37 36.67 17.42 4.00
CA ALA A 37 35.91 17.51 2.77
C ALA A 37 34.41 17.37 3.03
N ASP A 38 33.60 18.06 2.23
CA ASP A 38 32.15 17.93 2.27
C ASP A 38 31.74 16.48 1.98
N SER A 39 30.73 16.01 2.72
CA SER A 39 30.19 14.66 2.55
C SER A 39 28.66 14.71 2.59
N LEU A 40 28.03 13.91 1.73
CA LEU A 40 26.58 13.77 1.73
C LEU A 40 26.16 12.90 2.92
N LEU A 41 25.26 13.41 3.75
CA LEU A 41 24.69 12.70 4.88
C LEU A 41 23.20 12.45 4.66
N TRP A 42 22.80 11.19 4.77
CA TRP A 42 21.41 10.78 4.72
C TRP A 42 20.83 10.67 6.14
N LEU A 43 20.09 11.70 6.55
CA LEU A 43 19.53 11.81 7.91
C LEU A 43 18.55 10.71 8.28
N SER A 44 17.98 10.01 7.31
CA SER A 44 17.08 8.87 7.57
C SER A 44 17.83 7.53 7.71
N SER A 45 19.16 7.54 7.87
CA SER A 45 19.95 6.37 8.27
C SER A 45 20.84 6.69 9.47
N LEU A 46 20.96 5.73 10.39
CA LEU A 46 21.79 5.88 11.60
C LEU A 46 23.28 6.00 11.30
N ASN A 47 23.75 5.41 10.20
CA ASN A 47 25.14 5.50 9.76
C ASN A 47 25.40 6.68 8.80
N GLY A 48 24.38 7.49 8.51
CA GLY A 48 24.47 8.62 7.58
C GLY A 48 24.60 8.23 6.10
N GLU A 49 24.60 6.94 5.76
CA GLU A 49 24.73 6.48 4.38
C GLU A 49 23.38 6.44 3.66
N PHE A 50 23.40 6.84 2.39
CA PHE A 50 22.24 6.74 1.52
C PHE A 50 22.06 5.30 1.03
N SER A 51 20.81 4.84 1.03
CA SER A 51 20.42 3.65 0.30
C SER A 51 19.00 3.83 -0.25
N VAL A 52 18.68 3.15 -1.35
CA VAL A 52 17.32 3.14 -1.89
C VAL A 52 16.33 2.58 -0.85
N ALA A 53 16.77 1.63 -0.02
CA ALA A 53 15.95 1.03 1.04
C ALA A 53 15.61 2.03 2.16
N SER A 54 16.59 2.82 2.63
CA SER A 54 16.36 3.85 3.65
C SER A 54 15.54 5.03 3.11
N ALA A 55 15.77 5.41 1.85
CA ALA A 55 14.95 6.41 1.15
C ALA A 55 13.49 5.95 0.96
N TYR A 56 13.28 4.71 0.53
CA TYR A 56 11.93 4.16 0.42
C TYR A 56 11.25 4.09 1.79
N SER A 57 11.97 3.68 2.83
CA SER A 57 11.43 3.57 4.18
C SER A 57 11.05 4.93 4.79
N SER A 58 11.81 6.00 4.50
CA SER A 58 11.48 7.35 4.96
C SER A 58 10.28 7.96 4.24
N LEU A 59 10.09 7.63 2.96
CA LEU A 59 8.94 8.06 2.17
C LEU A 59 7.69 7.23 2.41
N LYS A 60 7.85 5.96 2.82
CA LYS A 60 6.73 5.04 3.04
C LYS A 60 5.95 5.47 4.28
N PRO A 61 4.69 5.90 4.15
CA PRO A 61 3.87 6.19 5.32
C PRO A 61 3.71 4.91 6.16
N SER A 62 3.88 5.03 7.48
CA SER A 62 3.57 3.95 8.41
C SER A 62 2.06 3.69 8.38
N ARG A 63 1.65 2.69 7.60
CA ARG A 63 0.26 2.24 7.50
C ARG A 63 0.10 0.96 8.28
N ARG A 64 -0.97 0.87 9.07
CA ARG A 64 -1.34 -0.37 9.73
C ARG A 64 -1.57 -1.46 8.68
N LYS A 65 -1.03 -2.65 8.94
CA LYS A 65 -1.26 -3.84 8.12
C LYS A 65 -2.77 -4.08 8.05
N VAL A 66 -3.29 -4.28 6.85
CA VAL A 66 -4.72 -4.56 6.65
C VAL A 66 -5.04 -5.99 7.11
N PRO A 67 -6.19 -6.22 7.80
CA PRO A 67 -6.51 -7.53 8.38
C PRO A 67 -6.61 -8.69 7.37
N TRP A 68 -6.86 -8.36 6.09
CA TRP A 68 -7.00 -9.34 5.03
C TRP A 68 -5.69 -9.69 4.32
N SER A 69 -4.58 -9.03 4.66
CA SER A 69 -3.32 -9.24 3.94
C SER A 69 -2.82 -10.68 4.02
N ASP A 70 -2.94 -11.33 5.17
CA ASP A 70 -2.51 -12.71 5.36
C ASP A 70 -3.45 -13.73 4.69
N ILE A 71 -4.69 -13.33 4.35
CA ILE A 71 -5.60 -14.17 3.53
C ILE A 71 -5.09 -14.27 2.08
N ILE A 72 -4.49 -13.18 1.59
CA ILE A 72 -4.09 -13.07 0.18
C ILE A 72 -2.66 -13.56 -0.03
N TRP A 73 -1.77 -13.22 0.91
CA TRP A 73 -0.34 -13.37 0.78
C TRP A 73 0.16 -14.46 1.73
N GLY A 74 0.10 -15.71 1.29
CA GLY A 74 0.66 -16.85 2.02
C GLY A 74 1.53 -17.73 1.12
N PRO A 75 2.39 -18.58 1.71
CA PRO A 75 3.41 -19.35 0.98
C PRO A 75 2.83 -20.36 -0.03
N SER A 76 1.62 -20.86 0.23
CA SER A 76 0.95 -21.86 -0.62
C SER A 76 -0.10 -21.25 -1.56
N HIS A 77 -0.15 -19.93 -1.70
CA HIS A 77 -1.16 -19.26 -2.53
C HIS A 77 -0.67 -19.12 -3.98
N ILE A 78 -1.59 -19.37 -4.92
CA ILE A 78 -1.31 -19.18 -6.34
C ILE A 78 -1.38 -17.67 -6.64
N PRO A 79 -0.30 -17.02 -7.11
CA PRO A 79 -0.22 -15.56 -7.26
C PRO A 79 -1.35 -14.95 -8.10
N ARG A 80 -1.79 -15.65 -9.15
CA ARG A 80 -2.90 -15.22 -10.01
C ARG A 80 -4.19 -15.03 -9.22
N PHE A 81 -4.54 -15.98 -8.35
CA PHE A 81 -5.77 -15.91 -7.56
C PHE A 81 -5.66 -14.87 -6.44
N SER A 82 -4.48 -14.79 -5.79
CA SER A 82 -4.19 -13.73 -4.82
C SER A 82 -4.35 -12.34 -5.42
N PHE A 83 -3.85 -12.13 -6.65
CA PHE A 83 -3.98 -10.85 -7.34
C PHE A 83 -5.44 -10.50 -7.66
N ILE A 84 -6.24 -11.47 -8.11
CA ILE A 84 -7.68 -11.27 -8.37
C ILE A 84 -8.40 -10.87 -7.07
N VAL A 85 -8.20 -11.63 -5.99
CA VAL A 85 -8.84 -11.33 -4.69
C VAL A 85 -8.39 -9.97 -4.16
N TRP A 86 -7.11 -9.62 -4.31
CA TRP A 86 -6.59 -8.31 -3.94
C TRP A 86 -7.26 -7.17 -4.72
N LEU A 87 -7.43 -7.30 -6.03
CA LEU A 87 -8.15 -6.31 -6.82
C LEU A 87 -9.61 -6.20 -6.38
N THR A 88 -10.27 -7.31 -6.11
CA THR A 88 -11.66 -7.32 -5.63
C THR A 88 -11.80 -6.59 -4.30
N LEU A 89 -10.95 -6.88 -3.31
CA LEU A 89 -10.98 -6.20 -2.01
C LEU A 89 -10.57 -4.72 -2.06
N LYS A 90 -10.03 -4.27 -3.19
CA LYS A 90 -9.71 -2.88 -3.48
C LYS A 90 -10.78 -2.20 -4.33
N GLU A 91 -11.87 -2.89 -4.68
CA GLU A 91 -12.93 -2.43 -5.59
C GLU A 91 -12.35 -2.01 -6.96
N ARG A 92 -11.35 -2.77 -7.43
CA ARG A 92 -10.59 -2.50 -8.65
C ARG A 92 -10.60 -3.65 -9.64
N LEU A 93 -11.39 -4.69 -9.39
CA LEU A 93 -11.60 -5.73 -10.38
C LEU A 93 -12.35 -5.15 -11.56
N THR A 94 -11.85 -5.38 -12.78
CA THR A 94 -12.46 -4.89 -14.03
C THR A 94 -13.68 -5.73 -14.41
N THR A 95 -14.73 -5.64 -13.62
CA THR A 95 -16.05 -6.21 -13.95
C THR A 95 -16.73 -5.38 -15.03
N LYS A 96 -17.71 -5.94 -15.73
CA LYS A 96 -18.46 -5.15 -16.72
C LYS A 96 -19.19 -3.96 -16.08
N MET A 97 -19.69 -4.07 -14.85
CA MET A 97 -20.28 -2.94 -14.15
C MET A 97 -19.25 -1.83 -13.89
N TYR A 98 -18.03 -2.18 -13.51
CA TYR A 98 -16.93 -1.22 -13.38
C TYR A 98 -16.62 -0.53 -14.71
N LEU A 99 -16.47 -1.29 -15.80
CA LEU A 99 -16.21 -0.75 -17.13
C LEU A 99 -17.34 0.19 -17.61
N ARG A 100 -18.61 -0.19 -17.38
CA ARG A 100 -19.77 0.66 -17.70
C ARG A 100 -19.76 1.97 -16.92
N SER A 101 -19.41 1.95 -15.63
CA SER A 101 -19.27 3.17 -14.82
C SER A 101 -18.18 4.13 -15.32
N ARG A 102 -17.24 3.63 -16.13
CA ARG A 102 -16.20 4.42 -16.80
C ARG A 102 -16.62 4.95 -18.17
N GLY A 103 -17.90 4.81 -18.54
CA GLY A 103 -18.46 5.34 -19.78
C GLY A 103 -18.33 4.41 -20.99
N LEU A 104 -17.91 3.15 -20.79
CA LEU A 104 -17.93 2.16 -21.86
C LEU A 104 -19.36 1.67 -22.10
N GLY A 105 -19.84 1.79 -23.33
CA GLY A 105 -21.18 1.35 -23.77
C GLY A 105 -21.28 -0.17 -23.92
N ILE A 106 -20.93 -0.92 -22.87
CA ILE A 106 -20.97 -2.37 -22.86
C ILE A 106 -22.21 -2.90 -22.14
N ASP A 107 -22.68 -4.07 -22.58
CA ASP A 107 -23.68 -4.84 -21.83
C ASP A 107 -23.05 -5.38 -20.54
N ASN A 108 -23.63 -5.01 -19.40
CA ASN A 108 -23.14 -5.39 -18.08
C ASN A 108 -23.72 -6.70 -17.56
N ARG A 109 -24.47 -7.47 -18.36
CA ARG A 109 -24.95 -8.79 -17.95
C ARG A 109 -23.80 -9.75 -17.62
N CYS A 110 -23.99 -10.52 -16.55
CA CYS A 110 -23.07 -11.57 -16.11
C CYS A 110 -22.87 -12.63 -17.19
N VAL A 111 -21.62 -12.89 -17.57
CA VAL A 111 -21.29 -13.90 -18.60
C VAL A 111 -21.54 -15.34 -18.16
N LEU A 112 -21.60 -15.59 -16.84
CA LEU A 112 -21.69 -16.93 -16.28
C LEU A 112 -23.13 -17.45 -16.21
N CYS A 113 -24.09 -16.57 -15.86
CA CYS A 113 -25.51 -16.93 -15.75
C CYS A 113 -26.39 -16.22 -16.76
N SER A 114 -25.88 -15.24 -17.51
CA SER A 114 -26.65 -14.41 -18.46
C SER A 114 -27.83 -13.65 -17.82
N ASP A 115 -27.86 -13.60 -16.49
CA ASP A 115 -28.92 -13.02 -15.67
C ASP A 115 -28.28 -12.16 -14.56
N GLY A 116 -28.82 -10.97 -14.33
CA GLY A 116 -28.22 -9.98 -13.42
C GLY A 116 -26.99 -9.23 -13.96
N GLU A 117 -26.60 -8.17 -13.26
CA GLU A 117 -25.44 -7.34 -13.59
C GLU A 117 -24.14 -7.94 -13.03
N GLU A 118 -23.07 -7.89 -13.82
CA GLU A 118 -21.73 -8.36 -13.42
C GLU A 118 -21.02 -7.30 -12.58
N ASP A 119 -21.33 -7.28 -11.29
CA ASP A 119 -20.48 -6.70 -10.25
C ASP A 119 -19.65 -7.79 -9.54
N ASP A 120 -18.78 -7.40 -8.62
CA ASP A 120 -17.91 -8.31 -7.90
C ASP A 120 -18.69 -9.20 -6.91
N GLU A 121 -19.72 -8.69 -6.23
CA GLU A 121 -20.54 -9.52 -5.33
C GLU A 121 -21.33 -10.58 -6.10
N HIS A 122 -21.90 -10.22 -7.25
CA HIS A 122 -22.61 -11.13 -8.12
C HIS A 122 -21.66 -12.16 -8.70
N LEU A 123 -20.56 -11.73 -9.31
CA LEU A 123 -19.60 -12.63 -9.94
C LEU A 123 -19.11 -13.72 -8.97
N PHE A 124 -18.86 -13.37 -7.71
CA PHE A 124 -18.33 -14.32 -6.72
C PHE A 124 -19.39 -15.02 -5.87
N PHE A 125 -20.52 -14.39 -5.54
CA PHE A 125 -21.45 -14.90 -4.53
C PHE A 125 -22.92 -14.96 -4.94
N LYS A 126 -23.42 -13.99 -5.72
CA LYS A 126 -24.86 -13.97 -6.08
C LYS A 126 -25.17 -14.71 -7.38
N CYS A 127 -24.17 -14.90 -8.24
CA CYS A 127 -24.31 -15.63 -9.50
C CYS A 127 -24.70 -17.10 -9.22
N PRO A 128 -25.79 -17.61 -9.81
CA PRO A 128 -26.19 -19.02 -9.63
C PRO A 128 -25.12 -20.04 -10.02
N PHE A 129 -24.22 -19.69 -10.96
CA PHE A 129 -23.08 -20.53 -11.30
C PHE A 129 -22.06 -20.60 -10.15
N SER A 130 -21.63 -19.44 -9.65
CA SER A 130 -20.66 -19.33 -8.56
C SER A 130 -21.20 -19.90 -7.24
N GLN A 131 -22.49 -19.74 -6.95
CA GLN A 131 -23.15 -20.34 -5.78
C GLN A 131 -23.02 -21.87 -5.76
N ARG A 132 -23.21 -22.53 -6.90
CA ARG A 132 -23.06 -24.00 -6.99
C ARG A 132 -21.64 -24.43 -6.67
N ILE A 133 -20.64 -23.68 -7.16
CA ILE A 133 -19.24 -23.94 -6.86
C ILE A 133 -18.98 -23.81 -5.35
N TRP A 134 -19.47 -22.74 -4.72
CA TRP A 134 -19.32 -22.56 -3.28
C TRP A 134 -19.98 -23.66 -2.47
N ILE A 135 -21.19 -24.07 -2.81
CA ILE A 135 -21.88 -25.17 -2.11
C ILE A 135 -21.02 -26.44 -2.12
N ILE A 136 -20.48 -26.82 -3.29
CA ILE A 136 -19.64 -28.02 -3.43
C ILE A 136 -18.32 -27.88 -2.64
N LEU A 137 -17.65 -26.73 -2.74
CA LEU A 137 -16.38 -26.50 -2.05
C LEU A 137 -16.54 -26.46 -0.53
N LEU A 138 -17.55 -25.75 -0.05
CA LEU A 138 -17.82 -25.60 1.38
C LEU A 138 -18.23 -26.93 2.01
N ASP A 139 -19.04 -27.73 1.32
CA ASP A 139 -19.39 -29.09 1.74
C ASP A 139 -18.14 -29.98 1.89
N ARG A 140 -17.27 -29.99 0.87
CA ARG A 140 -15.98 -30.72 0.92
C ARG A 140 -15.04 -30.25 2.03
N CYS A 141 -15.16 -28.98 2.45
CA CYS A 141 -14.40 -28.42 3.56
C CYS A 141 -15.09 -28.58 4.92
N GLY A 142 -16.29 -29.18 4.99
CA GLY A 142 -17.07 -29.29 6.23
C GLY A 142 -17.52 -27.94 6.79
N VAL A 143 -17.73 -26.94 5.93
CA VAL A 143 -18.11 -25.57 6.31
C VAL A 143 -19.57 -25.32 5.94
N ALA A 144 -20.46 -25.25 6.94
CA ALA A 144 -21.84 -24.85 6.72
C ALA A 144 -21.97 -23.32 6.82
N ARG A 145 -21.85 -22.61 5.69
CA ARG A 145 -22.00 -21.15 5.66
C ARG A 145 -22.57 -20.64 4.33
N ASN A 146 -23.41 -19.61 4.42
CA ASN A 146 -23.81 -18.83 3.26
C ASN A 146 -22.82 -17.68 3.03
N LEU A 147 -22.18 -17.67 1.85
CA LEU A 147 -21.25 -16.61 1.45
C LEU A 147 -21.99 -15.67 0.51
N VAL A 148 -22.35 -14.49 1.01
CA VAL A 148 -23.17 -13.52 0.26
C VAL A 148 -22.39 -12.25 -0.09
N VAL A 149 -21.41 -11.87 0.74
CA VAL A 149 -20.70 -10.58 0.62
C VAL A 149 -19.23 -10.72 0.99
N TRP A 150 -18.34 -10.05 0.25
CA TRP A 150 -16.89 -10.06 0.49
C TRP A 150 -16.50 -9.69 1.92
N LYS A 151 -17.17 -8.70 2.50
CA LYS A 151 -16.92 -8.24 3.88
C LYS A 151 -17.05 -9.36 4.90
N ASP A 152 -18.07 -10.22 4.74
CA ASP A 152 -18.33 -11.32 5.66
C ASP A 152 -17.33 -12.47 5.47
N VAL A 153 -16.94 -12.74 4.22
CA VAL A 153 -15.93 -13.75 3.88
C VAL A 153 -14.56 -13.34 4.43
N VAL A 154 -14.15 -12.10 4.22
CA VAL A 154 -12.90 -11.56 4.75
C VAL A 154 -12.91 -11.58 6.27
N GLY A 155 -13.97 -11.08 6.90
CA GLY A 155 -14.07 -11.07 8.36
C GLY A 155 -14.02 -12.48 8.97
N TRP A 156 -14.53 -13.49 8.24
CA TRP A 156 -14.43 -14.88 8.64
C TRP A 156 -13.02 -15.45 8.48
N MET A 157 -12.41 -15.29 7.31
CA MET A 157 -11.08 -15.82 7.02
C MET A 157 -10.01 -15.16 7.88
N SER A 158 -10.09 -13.85 8.14
CA SER A 158 -9.16 -13.14 9.03
C SER A 158 -9.17 -13.64 10.47
N ARG A 159 -10.19 -14.39 10.91
CA ARG A 159 -10.20 -15.03 12.24
C ARG A 159 -9.53 -16.39 12.29
N ARG A 160 -9.20 -16.96 11.12
CA ARG A 160 -8.66 -18.32 10.96
C ARG A 160 -7.18 -18.33 10.52
N VAL A 161 -6.65 -17.16 10.15
CA VAL A 161 -5.22 -16.94 9.88
C VAL A 161 -4.56 -16.45 11.16
#